data_AF-A0A1B1M0U5-F1
#
_entry.id   AF-A0A1B1M0U5-F1
#
_cell.length_a   1.000
_cell.length_b   1.000
_cell.length_c   1.000
_cell.angle_alpha   90.00
_cell.angle_beta   90.00
_cell.angle_gamma   90.00
#
_symmetry.space_group_name_H-M   'P 1'
#
loop_
_entity.id
_entity.type
_entity.pdbx_description
1 polymer ?
#
loop_
_entity_poly.entity_id
_entity_poly.type
_entity_poly.pdbx_seq_one_letter_code
_entity_poly.pdbx_strand_id
1 'polypeptide(L)'
;NIYRINQGEDAVTVLNYYTNEEITIPLNPTKSPSVNAQYYYKQYNRMKTRERELDHQIHLTRENIDYFANIEQQLEHITVDEIDDIRDELAEQGFMKQRKNIKKKKN
;
A
#
# COMPACT_ATOMS: atom_id res chain seq x y z
N ASN A 1 -25.86 -21.14 0.35
CA ASN A 1 -26.22 -20.84 -1.05
C ASN A 1 -25.42 -21.61 -2.11
N ILE A 2 -24.34 -22.35 -1.80
CA ILE A 2 -23.58 -23.12 -2.80
C ILE A 2 -24.45 -24.11 -3.62
N TYR A 3 -25.47 -24.70 -3.00
CA TYR A 3 -26.41 -25.61 -3.66
C TYR A 3 -27.35 -24.93 -4.68
N ARG A 4 -27.35 -23.59 -4.75
CA ARG A 4 -28.17 -22.81 -5.71
C ARG A 4 -27.40 -22.45 -6.98
N ILE A 5 -26.13 -22.80 -7.06
CA ILE A 5 -25.25 -22.48 -8.20
C ILE A 5 -25.02 -23.77 -8.97
N ASN A 6 -25.46 -23.81 -10.22
CA ASN A 6 -25.20 -24.95 -11.09
C ASN A 6 -23.89 -24.74 -11.87
N GLN A 7 -23.23 -25.84 -12.22
CA GLN A 7 -22.06 -25.77 -13.08
C GLN A 7 -22.48 -25.38 -14.51
N GLY A 8 -21.75 -24.45 -15.13
CA GLY A 8 -22.06 -23.93 -16.46
C GLY A 8 -22.83 -22.62 -16.49
N GLU A 9 -23.28 -22.11 -15.34
CA GLU A 9 -23.92 -20.79 -15.24
C GLU A 9 -22.89 -19.65 -15.37
N ASP A 10 -23.30 -18.59 -16.05
CA ASP A 10 -22.54 -17.35 -16.26
C ASP A 10 -22.78 -16.31 -15.16
N ALA A 11 -23.86 -16.44 -14.40
CA ALA A 11 -24.17 -15.63 -13.24
C ALA A 11 -25.11 -16.36 -12.26
N VAL A 12 -25.18 -15.86 -11.02
CA VAL A 12 -26.18 -16.29 -10.05
C VAL A 12 -26.80 -15.10 -9.33
N THR A 13 -28.13 -15.09 -9.22
CA THR A 13 -28.87 -14.11 -8.43
C THR A 13 -29.06 -14.63 -7.01
N VAL A 14 -28.62 -13.86 -6.02
CA VAL A 14 -28.75 -14.19 -4.59
C VAL A 14 -29.28 -12.99 -3.81
N LEU A 15 -30.05 -13.27 -2.76
CA LEU A 15 -30.50 -12.24 -1.84
C LEU A 15 -29.33 -11.76 -0.97
N ASN A 16 -29.10 -10.45 -0.94
CA ASN A 16 -28.18 -9.81 -0.02
C ASN A 16 -28.82 -9.70 1.37
N TYR A 17 -28.27 -10.39 2.36
CA TYR A 17 -28.80 -10.39 3.74
C TYR A 17 -28.66 -9.05 4.48
N TYR A 18 -27.85 -8.11 3.98
CA TYR A 18 -27.65 -6.81 4.61
C TYR A 18 -28.61 -5.74 4.07
N THR A 19 -28.96 -5.81 2.78
CA THR A 19 -29.82 -4.83 2.12
C THR A 19 -31.21 -5.36 1.79
N ASN A 20 -31.43 -6.68 1.91
CA ASN A 20 -32.63 -7.38 1.45
C ASN A 20 -32.93 -7.21 -0.05
N GLU A 21 -31.90 -6.90 -0.85
CA GLU A 21 -32.02 -6.75 -2.30
C GLU A 21 -31.40 -7.95 -3.02
N GLU A 22 -31.93 -8.29 -4.18
CA GLU A 22 -31.33 -9.30 -5.05
C GLU A 22 -30.10 -8.72 -5.76
N ILE A 23 -28.98 -9.44 -5.66
CA ILE A 23 -27.74 -9.11 -6.35
C ILE A 23 -27.38 -10.22 -7.33
N THR A 24 -26.94 -9.84 -8.52
CA THR A 24 -26.45 -10.79 -9.52
C THR A 24 -24.93 -10.82 -9.49
N ILE A 25 -24.36 -12.00 -9.23
CA ILE A 25 -22.92 -12.22 -9.16
C ILE A 25 -22.49 -12.97 -10.41
N PRO A 26 -21.57 -12.43 -11.24
CA PRO A 26 -21.07 -13.14 -12.40
C PRO A 26 -20.24 -14.35 -11.98
N LEU A 27 -20.32 -15.43 -12.75
CA LEU A 27 -19.63 -16.68 -12.52
C LEU A 27 -18.79 -17.02 -13.76
N ASN A 28 -17.77 -17.85 -13.57
CA ASN A 28 -17.10 -18.46 -14.71
C ASN A 28 -17.75 -19.82 -15.00
N PRO A 29 -18.39 -20.00 -16.17
CA PRO A 29 -19.13 -21.23 -16.49
C PRO A 29 -18.21 -22.45 -16.62
N THR A 30 -16.91 -22.26 -16.90
CA THR A 30 -15.94 -23.37 -16.99
C THR A 30 -15.44 -23.85 -15.63
N LYS A 31 -15.79 -23.14 -14.55
CA LYS A 31 -15.37 -23.47 -13.17
C LYS A 31 -16.52 -24.11 -12.40
N SER A 32 -16.18 -24.99 -11.47
CA SER A 32 -17.19 -25.52 -10.54
C SER A 32 -17.69 -24.43 -9.58
N PRO A 33 -18.90 -24.58 -9.01
CA PRO A 33 -19.48 -23.62 -8.07
C PRO A 33 -18.52 -23.27 -6.91
N SER A 34 -17.88 -24.27 -6.31
CA SER A 34 -16.93 -24.07 -5.22
C SER A 34 -15.69 -23.28 -5.66
N VAL A 35 -15.22 -23.46 -6.89
CA VAL A 35 -14.06 -22.71 -7.41
C VAL A 35 -14.44 -21.25 -7.70
N ASN A 36 -15.65 -20.99 -8.21
CA ASN A 36 -16.17 -19.62 -8.35
C ASN A 36 -16.29 -18.92 -6.98
N ALA A 37 -16.86 -19.60 -5.98
CA ALA A 37 -16.94 -19.07 -4.62
C ALA A 37 -15.54 -18.79 -4.01
N GLN A 38 -14.62 -19.74 -4.15
CA GLN A 38 -13.26 -19.60 -3.65
C GLN A 38 -12.51 -18.45 -4.35
N TYR A 39 -12.77 -18.21 -5.64
CA TYR A 39 -12.19 -17.09 -6.38
C TYR A 39 -12.57 -15.76 -5.74
N TYR A 40 -13.86 -15.52 -5.50
CA TYR A 40 -14.32 -14.29 -4.86
C TYR A 40 -13.80 -14.15 -3.43
N TYR A 41 -13.75 -15.25 -2.67
CA TYR A 41 -13.16 -15.24 -1.34
C TYR A 41 -11.68 -14.83 -1.35
N LYS A 42 -10.89 -15.35 -2.29
CA LYS A 42 -9.48 -14.95 -2.46
C LYS A 42 -9.35 -13.48 -2.84
N GLN A 43 -10.21 -12.98 -3.74
CA GLN A 43 -10.21 -11.57 -4.15
C GLN A 43 -10.54 -10.66 -2.97
N TYR A 44 -11.55 -11.00 -2.18
CA TYR A 44 -11.91 -10.27 -0.95
C TYR A 44 -10.73 -10.20 0.02
N ASN A 45 -10.11 -11.35 0.34
CA ASN A 45 -8.97 -11.37 1.26
C ASN A 45 -7.80 -10.53 0.72
N ARG A 46 -7.51 -10.60 -0.59
CA ARG A 46 -6.48 -9.77 -1.22
C ARG A 46 -6.80 -8.29 -1.10
N MET A 47 -8.04 -7.88 -1.33
CA MET A 47 -8.48 -6.48 -1.22
C MET A 47 -8.39 -6.00 0.23
N LYS A 48 -8.84 -6.81 1.19
CA LYS A 48 -8.74 -6.51 2.63
C LYS A 48 -7.29 -6.33 3.10
N THR A 49 -6.37 -7.17 2.65
CA THR A 49 -4.95 -7.00 2.96
C THR A 49 -4.39 -5.73 2.31
N ARG A 50 -4.77 -5.45 1.06
CA ARG A 50 -4.33 -4.24 0.34
C ARG A 50 -4.80 -2.95 0.98
N GLU A 51 -6.05 -2.92 1.46
CA GLU A 51 -6.62 -1.77 2.15
C GLU A 51 -5.77 -1.40 3.37
N ARG A 52 -5.46 -2.39 4.23
CA ARG A 52 -4.62 -2.18 5.42
C ARG A 52 -3.21 -1.72 5.09
N GLU A 53 -2.58 -2.33 4.09
CA GLU A 53 -1.23 -1.93 3.67
C GLU A 53 -1.24 -0.52 3.07
N LEU A 54 -2.27 -0.19 2.28
CA LEU A 54 -2.42 1.14 1.69
C LEU A 54 -2.55 2.21 2.79
N ASP A 55 -3.36 1.97 3.81
CA ASP A 55 -3.51 2.90 4.93
C ASP A 55 -2.18 3.12 5.66
N HIS A 56 -1.42 2.05 5.88
CA HIS A 56 -0.09 2.13 6.47
C HIS A 56 0.89 2.93 5.60
N GLN A 57 0.91 2.69 4.28
CA GLN A 57 1.76 3.45 3.35
C GLN A 57 1.36 4.93 3.27
N ILE A 58 0.06 5.25 3.32
CA ILE A 58 -0.44 6.63 3.37
C ILE A 58 0.06 7.33 4.64
N HIS A 59 -0.01 6.65 5.78
CA HIS A 59 0.48 7.20 7.05
C HIS A 59 1.99 7.49 7.00
N LEU A 60 2.82 6.51 6.62
CA LEU A 60 4.27 6.70 6.46
C LEU A 60 4.61 7.80 5.45
N THR A 61 3.85 7.91 4.36
CA THR A 61 4.05 8.96 3.36
C THR A 61 3.79 10.34 3.95
N ARG A 62 2.77 10.49 4.79
CA ARG A 62 2.48 11.76 5.47
C ARG A 62 3.57 12.12 6.48
N GLU A 63 4.03 11.16 7.28
CA GLU A 63 5.15 11.37 8.20
C GLU A 63 6.41 11.81 7.45
N ASN A 64 6.71 11.19 6.29
CA ASN A 64 7.82 11.61 5.45
C ASN A 64 7.65 13.02 4.88
N ILE A 65 6.43 13.40 4.47
CA ILE A 65 6.13 14.76 4.00
C ILE A 65 6.41 15.77 5.12
N ASP A 66 5.91 15.51 6.33
CA ASP A 66 6.10 16.39 7.48
C ASP A 66 7.59 16.47 7.85
N TYR A 67 8.31 15.35 7.82
CA TYR A 67 9.76 15.30 8.02
C TYR A 67 10.52 16.17 7.01
N PHE A 68 10.25 16.02 5.72
CA PHE A 68 10.92 16.81 4.69
C PHE A 68 10.55 18.29 4.74
N ALA A 69 9.31 18.63 5.09
CA ALA A 69 8.90 20.02 5.29
C ALA A 69 9.65 20.68 6.45
N ASN A 70 9.89 19.94 7.55
CA ASN A 70 10.72 20.42 8.65
C ASN A 70 12.17 20.64 8.23
N ILE A 71 12.76 19.73 7.44
CA ILE A 71 14.12 19.93 6.90
C ILE A 71 14.16 21.17 6.01
N GLU A 72 13.19 21.32 5.10
CA GLU A 72 13.11 22.48 4.21
C GLU A 72 13.08 23.79 5.02
N GLN A 73 12.28 23.85 6.07
CA GLN A 73 12.24 25.01 6.98
C GLN A 73 13.58 25.24 7.69
N GLN A 74 14.24 24.18 8.16
CA GLN A 74 15.56 24.32 8.80
C GLN A 74 16.57 24.91 7.82
N LEU A 75 16.59 24.45 6.56
CA LEU A 75 17.52 24.90 5.52
C LEU A 75 17.43 26.41 5.25
N GLU A 76 16.33 27.09 5.56
CA GLU A 76 16.21 28.56 5.46
C GLU A 76 17.09 29.32 6.47
N HIS A 77 17.51 28.66 7.55
CA HIS A 77 18.15 29.31 8.70
C HIS A 77 19.46 28.67 9.13
N ILE A 78 19.90 27.57 8.49
CA ILE A 78 21.12 26.88 8.90
C ILE A 78 22.40 27.59 8.48
N THR A 79 23.46 27.26 9.20
CA THR A 79 24.85 27.55 8.85
C THR A 79 25.46 26.44 7.99
N VAL A 80 26.62 26.72 7.38
CA VAL A 80 27.34 25.75 6.54
C VAL A 80 27.78 24.51 7.32
N ASP A 81 28.04 24.62 8.62
CA ASP A 81 28.48 23.47 9.42
C ASP A 81 27.31 22.53 9.78
N GLU A 82 26.09 23.06 9.94
CA GLU A 82 24.87 22.28 10.21
C GLU A 82 24.37 21.50 8.98
N ILE A 83 24.84 21.84 7.77
CA ILE A 83 24.42 21.18 6.53
C ILE A 83 24.97 19.76 6.40
N ASP A 84 26.16 19.53 6.97
CA ASP A 84 26.80 18.21 6.95
C ASP A 84 26.10 17.26 7.93
N ASP A 85 25.62 17.77 9.07
CA ASP A 85 24.83 17.00 10.04
C ASP A 85 23.47 16.56 9.46
N ILE A 86 22.72 17.48 8.82
CA ILE A 86 21.46 17.14 8.12
C ILE A 86 21.70 16.10 7.02
N ARG A 87 22.85 16.20 6.33
CA ARG A 87 23.20 15.27 5.28
C ARG A 87 23.48 13.87 5.82
N ASP A 88 24.19 13.78 6.94
CA ASP A 88 24.50 12.51 7.60
C ASP A 88 23.22 11.87 8.16
N GLU A 89 22.31 12.65 8.77
CA GLU A 89 20.99 12.17 9.20
C GLU A 89 20.19 11.57 8.03
N LEU A 90 20.08 12.31 6.92
CA LEU A 90 19.40 11.84 5.71
C LEU A 90 20.07 10.61 5.09
N ALA A 91 21.38 10.44 5.26
CA ALA A 91 22.09 9.25 4.79
C ALA A 91 21.83 8.04 5.69
N GLU A 92 21.77 8.23 7.01
CA GLU A 92 21.43 7.18 7.99
C GLU A 92 20.00 6.66 7.80
N GLN A 93 19.05 7.55 7.51
CA GLN A 93 17.67 7.18 7.20
C GLN A 93 17.50 6.58 5.78
N GLY A 94 18.57 6.55 4.99
CA GLY A 94 18.59 5.95 3.65
C GLY A 94 18.01 6.84 2.54
N PHE A 95 17.70 8.09 2.84
CA PHE A 95 17.26 9.08 1.86
C PHE A 95 18.40 9.59 0.98
N MET A 96 19.65 9.51 1.46
CA MET A 96 20.84 9.87 0.69
C MET A 96 21.95 8.81 0.77
N LYS A 97 22.83 8.82 -0.23
CA LYS A 97 24.07 8.06 -0.16
C LYS A 97 25.10 8.82 0.67
N GLN A 98 25.70 8.14 1.63
CA GLN A 98 26.83 8.66 2.38
C GLN A 98 27.97 9.00 1.41
N ARG A 99 28.56 10.20 1.56
CA ARG A 99 29.70 10.58 0.72
C ARG A 99 30.89 9.71 1.09
N LYS A 100 31.62 9.22 0.08
CA LYS A 100 32.94 8.64 0.31
C LYS A 100 33.83 9.75 0.85
N ASN A 101 34.38 9.57 2.05
CA ASN A 101 35.36 10.48 2.64
C ASN A 101 36.54 10.69 1.67
N ILE A 102 36.48 11.74 0.86
CA ILE A 102 37.65 12.24 0.15
C ILE A 102 38.48 12.90 1.23
N LYS A 103 39.39 12.12 1.85
CA LYS A 103 40.40 12.64 2.77
C LYS A 103 41.04 13.86 2.11
N LYS A 104 40.74 15.06 2.61
CA LYS A 104 41.53 16.26 2.31
C LYS A 104 42.97 15.90 2.65
N LYS A 105 43.82 15.77 1.63
CA LYS A 105 45.28 15.70 1.79
C LYS A 105 45.67 17.01 2.49
N LYS A 106 45.97 16.94 3.79
CA LYS A 106 46.67 18.02 4.49
C LYS A 106 48.07 18.09 3.86
N ASN A 107 48.38 19.22 3.23
CA ASN A 107 49.76 19.67 3.08
C ASN A 107 50.22 20.28 4.40
#